data_AF-M1ZVX9-F1
#
_entry.id   AF-M1ZVX9-F1
#
_cell.length_a   1.000
_cell.length_b   1.000
_cell.length_c   1.000
_cell.angle_alpha   90.00
_cell.angle_beta   90.00
_cell.angle_gamma   90.00
#
_symmetry.space_group_name_H-M   'P 1'
#
loop_
_entity.id
_entity.type
_entity.pdbx_description
1 polymer ?
#
loop_
_entity_poly.entity_id
_entity_poly.type
_entity_poly.pdbx_seq_one_letter_code
_entity_poly.pdbx_strand_id
1 'polypeptide(L)' 'MKTGDIVVLHSDQSCIGVMAEEWAKQNNYEIKVIEVDNGEWEVYIQK' A
#
# COMPACT_ATOMS: atom_id res chain seq x y z
N MET A 1 -9.50 4.27 10.14
CA MET A 1 -9.48 2.81 10.01
C MET A 1 -9.70 2.18 11.38
N LYS A 2 -10.70 1.32 11.48
CA LYS A 2 -10.94 0.36 12.57
C LYS A 2 -10.21 -0.94 12.22
N THR A 3 -10.01 -1.82 13.20
CA THR A 3 -9.50 -3.17 12.94
C THR A 3 -10.44 -3.91 12.00
N GLY A 4 -9.89 -4.50 10.95
CA GLY A 4 -10.63 -5.14 9.86
C GLY A 4 -10.88 -4.26 8.65
N ASP A 5 -10.62 -2.95 8.72
CA ASP A 5 -10.70 -2.07 7.54
C ASP A 5 -9.50 -2.34 6.61
N ILE A 6 -9.76 -2.27 5.30
CA ILE A 6 -8.73 -2.28 4.26
C ILE A 6 -8.73 -0.92 3.58
N VAL A 7 -7.56 -0.29 3.49
CA VAL A 7 -7.34 0.89 2.64
C VAL A 7 -6.69 0.43 1.34
N VAL A 8 -7.26 0.89 0.23
CA VAL A 8 -6.72 0.70 -1.11
C VAL A 8 -6.25 2.05 -1.62
N LEU A 9 -4.97 2.16 -1.92
CA LEU A 9 -4.31 3.33 -2.49
C LEU A 9 -3.97 3.02 -3.94
N HIS A 10 -4.34 3.94 -4.84
CA HIS A 10 -3.99 3.87 -6.26
C HIS A 10 -3.02 5.00 -6.59
N SER A 11 -2.00 4.71 -7.40
CA SER A 11 -0.93 5.67 -7.70
C SER A 11 -0.23 5.31 -9.00
N ASP A 12 0.12 6.33 -9.78
CA ASP A 12 0.93 6.27 -11.00
C ASP A 12 2.43 6.57 -10.73
N GLN A 13 2.79 6.71 -9.46
CA GLN A 13 4.16 6.98 -9.01
C GLN A 13 4.86 5.70 -8.54
N SER A 14 5.95 5.33 -9.21
CA SER A 14 6.71 4.10 -8.94
C SER A 14 7.30 4.02 -7.53
N CYS A 15 7.56 5.17 -6.89
CA CYS A 15 8.09 5.23 -5.53
C CYS A 15 7.07 4.83 -4.46
N ILE A 16 5.77 4.76 -4.79
CA ILE A 16 4.71 4.49 -3.80
C ILE A 16 4.90 3.14 -3.11
N GLY A 17 5.38 2.12 -3.83
CA GLY A 17 5.58 0.78 -3.27
C GLY A 17 6.57 0.80 -2.10
N VAL A 18 7.77 1.32 -2.35
CA VAL A 18 8.85 1.39 -1.35
C VAL A 18 8.43 2.26 -0.15
N MET A 19 7.86 3.44 -0.41
CA MET A 19 7.43 4.34 0.66
C MET A 19 6.33 3.73 1.52
N ALA A 20 5.36 3.06 0.91
CA ALA A 20 4.25 2.45 1.63
C ALA A 20 4.71 1.24 2.46
N GLU A 21 5.63 0.42 1.93
CA GLU A 21 6.22 -0.71 2.67
C GLU A 21 7.00 -0.24 3.90
N GLU A 22 7.83 0.80 3.76
CA GLU A 22 8.57 1.38 4.88
C GLU A 22 7.63 1.93 5.96
N TRP A 23 6.60 2.68 5.54
CA TRP A 23 5.60 3.22 6.46
C TRP A 23 4.82 2.12 7.19
N ALA A 24 4.38 1.08 6.47
CA ALA A 24 3.65 -0.04 7.05
C ALA A 24 4.49 -0.81 8.07
N LYS A 25 5.78 -1.04 7.78
CA LYS A 25 6.73 -1.67 8.69
C LYS A 25 6.92 -0.86 9.98
N GLN A 26 7.03 0.46 9.88
CA GLN A 26 7.17 1.35 11.04
C GLN A 26 5.92 1.36 11.94
N ASN A 27 4.74 1.18 11.35
CA ASN A 27 3.46 1.22 12.06
C ASN A 27 2.88 -0.17 12.36
N ASN A 28 3.62 -1.24 12.03
CA ASN A 28 3.22 -2.63 12.20
C ASN A 28 1.86 -2.98 11.56
N TYR A 29 1.68 -2.50 10.32
CA TYR A 29 0.53 -2.86 9.47
C TYR A 29 0.92 -3.93 8.44
N GLU A 30 -0.04 -4.80 8.12
CA GLU A 30 0.08 -5.70 6.98
C GLU A 30 -0.20 -4.93 5.69
N ILE A 31 0.67 -5.12 4.70
CA ILE A 31 0.63 -4.39 3.43
C ILE A 31 0.87 -5.34 2.26
N LYS A 32 0.23 -5.05 1.12
CA LYS A 32 0.49 -5.68 -0.17
C LYS A 32 0.53 -4.62 -1.27
N VAL A 33 1.62 -4.59 -2.03
CA VAL A 33 1.78 -3.73 -3.20
C VAL A 33 1.67 -4.58 -4.46
N ILE A 34 0.89 -4.12 -5.44
CA ILE A 34 0.78 -4.75 -6.75
C ILE A 34 0.90 -3.69 -7.84
N GLU A 35 1.57 -4.03 -8.94
CA GLU A 35 1.50 -3.26 -10.19
C GLU A 35 0.32 -3.81 -10.99
N VAL A 36 -0.69 -2.98 -11.24
CA VAL A 36 -1.95 -3.38 -11.89
C VAL A 36 -1.95 -3.11 -13.39
N ASP A 37 -1.14 -2.15 -13.84
CA ASP A 37 -0.87 -1.84 -15.23
C ASP A 37 0.52 -1.20 -15.34
N ASN A 38 1.01 -0.97 -16.57
CA ASN A 38 2.33 -0.41 -16.83
C ASN A 38 2.49 1.00 -16.22
N GLY A 39 3.12 1.06 -15.05
CA GLY A 39 3.27 2.31 -14.31
C GLY A 39 2.10 2.67 -13.40
N GLU A 40 1.24 1.71 -13.05
CA GLU A 40 0.11 1.92 -12.13
C GLU A 40 0.17 0.90 -10.99
N TRP A 41 0.07 1.39 -9.76
CA TRP A 41 0.20 0.60 -8.54
C TRP A 41 -1.04 0.68 -7.66
N GLU A 42 -1.38 -0.46 -7.07
CA GLU A 42 -2.32 -0.54 -5.96
C GLU A 42 -1.62 -1.01 -4.69
N VAL A 43 -1.92 -0.33 -3.58
CA VAL A 43 -1.41 -0.65 -2.26
C VAL A 43 -2.57 -0.96 -1.33
N TYR A 44 -2.55 -2.16 -0.76
CA TYR A 44 -3.55 -2.66 0.18
C TYR A 44 -2.96 -2.64 1.58
N ILE A 45 -3.60 -1.93 2.51
CA ILE A 45 -3.16 -1.81 3.90
C ILE A 45 -4.27 -2.31 4.82
N GLN A 46 -3.96 -3.28 5.67
CA GLN A 46 -4.90 -3.83 6.65
C GLN A 46 -4.61 -3.30 8.05
N LYS A 47 -5.66 -2.86 8.74
CA LYS A 47 -5.61 -2.44 10.15
C LYS A 47 -6.22 -3.47 11.10
#